data_AF-A0AAD7WTD7-F1
#
_entry.id   AF-A0AAD7WTD7-F1
#
_cell.length_a   1.000
_cell.length_b   1.000
_cell.length_c   1.000
_cell.angle_alpha   90.00
_cell.angle_beta   90.00
_cell.angle_gamma   90.00
#
_symmetry.space_group_name_H-M   'P 1'
#
loop_
_entity.id
_entity.type
_entity.pdbx_description
1 polymer ?
#
loop_
_entity_poly.entity_id
_entity_poly.type
_entity_poly.pdbx_seq_one_letter_code
_entity_poly.pdbx_strand_id
1 'polypeptide(L)' 'MECVCQEKCRPSFVPVCGSDGRFYENHCEVYRTSCLHKKKIYVVHSKDCFFKETGSTAQLERSVEDREGEVKDSTSA' A
#
# COMPACT_ATOMS: atom_id res chain seq x y z
N MET A 1 -5.11 -27.82 -11.23
CA MET A 1 -5.05 -26.72 -12.21
C MET A 1 -4.10 -25.69 -11.64
N GLU A 2 -3.02 -25.37 -12.34
CA GLU A 2 -2.01 -24.40 -11.92
C GLU A 2 -2.37 -23.02 -12.47
N CYS A 3 -2.18 -21.97 -11.65
CA CYS A 3 -2.36 -20.60 -12.12
C CYS A 3 -1.14 -20.20 -12.94
N VAL A 4 -1.32 -20.05 -14.26
CA VAL A 4 -0.25 -19.56 -15.14
C VAL A 4 -0.28 -18.04 -15.13
N CYS A 5 0.78 -17.44 -14.61
CA CYS A 5 0.91 -15.98 -14.56
C CYS A 5 1.42 -15.42 -15.88
N GLN A 6 1.01 -14.19 -16.19
CA GLN A 6 1.59 -13.46 -17.32
C GLN A 6 3.09 -13.25 -17.09
N GLU A 7 3.93 -13.73 -18.01
CA GLU A 7 5.38 -13.59 -17.88
C GLU A 7 5.82 -12.14 -18.09
N LYS A 8 5.21 -11.44 -19.05
CA LYS A 8 5.50 -10.04 -19.41
C LYS A 8 4.22 -9.31 -19.83
N CYS A 9 4.16 -8.02 -19.51
CA CYS A 9 3.11 -7.13 -19.98
C CYS A 9 3.61 -6.28 -21.16
N ARG A 10 2.67 -5.85 -22.01
CA ARG A 10 3.00 -4.87 -23.06
C ARG A 10 3.31 -3.52 -22.40
N PRO A 11 4.34 -2.79 -22.85
CA PRO A 11 4.63 -1.47 -22.33
C PRO A 11 3.48 -0.53 -22.69
N SER A 12 2.76 -0.08 -21.67
CA SER A 12 1.64 0.85 -21.78
C SER A 12 1.53 1.59 -20.45
N PHE A 13 1.35 2.91 -20.52
CA PHE A 13 1.24 3.76 -19.34
C PHE A 13 -0.21 4.22 -19.18
N VAL A 14 -0.98 3.42 -18.46
CA VAL A 14 -2.37 3.70 -18.07
C VAL A 14 -2.46 3.40 -16.57
N PRO A 15 -1.97 4.33 -15.75
CA PRO A 15 -1.55 3.96 -14.41
C PRO A 15 -2.74 3.76 -13.48
N VAL A 16 -2.61 2.80 -12.56
CA VAL A 16 -3.69 2.37 -11.67
C VAL A 16 -3.19 2.16 -10.25
N CYS A 17 -4.10 2.29 -9.30
CA CYS A 17 -3.84 2.02 -7.89
C CYS A 17 -4.29 0.61 -7.53
N GLY A 18 -3.41 -0.20 -6.95
CA GLY A 18 -3.78 -1.50 -6.39
C GLY A 18 -4.39 -1.37 -5.00
N SER A 19 -5.24 -2.32 -4.63
CA SER A 19 -5.80 -2.47 -3.28
C SER A 19 -4.74 -2.74 -2.20
N ASP A 20 -3.50 -3.03 -2.61
CA ASP A 20 -2.33 -3.14 -1.75
C ASP A 20 -1.60 -1.79 -1.56
N GLY A 21 -2.19 -0.69 -2.05
CA GLY A 21 -1.69 0.67 -1.90
C GLY A 21 -0.44 0.97 -2.74
N ARG A 22 -0.19 0.16 -3.78
CA ARG A 22 0.92 0.34 -4.73
C ARG A 22 0.45 0.91 -6.06
N PHE A 23 1.33 1.68 -6.67
CA PHE A 23 1.19 2.17 -8.03
C PHE A 23 1.58 1.06 -9.02
N TYR A 24 0.82 0.94 -10.11
CA TYR A 24 1.13 0.06 -11.24
C TYR A 24 1.01 0.82 -12.55
N GLU A 25 1.94 0.58 -13.47
CA GLU A 25 2.01 1.27 -14.77
C GLU A 25 0.77 1.01 -15.64
N ASN A 26 0.14 -0.16 -15.48
CA ASN A 26 -1.08 -0.55 -16.17
C ASN A 26 -1.79 -1.72 -15.47
N HIS A 27 -2.99 -2.06 -15.96
CA HIS A 27 -3.79 -3.18 -15.47
C HIS A 27 -3.09 -4.54 -15.53
N CYS A 28 -2.28 -4.79 -16.57
CA CYS A 28 -1.58 -6.08 -16.70
C CYS A 28 -0.59 -6.29 -15.55
N GLU A 29 0.14 -5.25 -15.15
CA GLU A 29 1.10 -5.33 -14.06
C GLU A 29 0.44 -5.62 -12.70
N VAL A 30 -0.76 -5.08 -12.45
CA VAL A 30 -1.56 -5.42 -11.25
C VAL A 30 -1.90 -6.91 -11.25
N TYR A 31 -2.46 -7.43 -12.35
CA TYR A 31 -2.87 -8.83 -12.43
C TYR A 31 -1.69 -9.80 -12.40
N ARG A 32 -0.60 -9.46 -13.07
CA ARG A 32 0.65 -10.20 -13.04
C ARG A 32 1.18 -10.28 -11.62
N THR A 33 1.24 -9.15 -10.91
CA THR A 33 1.68 -9.09 -9.52
C THR A 33 0.77 -9.87 -8.59
N SER A 34 -0.55 -9.77 -8.79
CA SER A 34 -1.55 -10.54 -8.05
C SER A 34 -1.32 -12.06 -8.19
N CYS A 35 -1.09 -12.52 -9.43
CA CYS A 35 -0.82 -13.92 -9.72
C CYS A 35 0.50 -14.40 -9.12
N LEU A 36 1.61 -13.70 -9.41
CA LEU A 36 2.95 -14.09 -8.97
C LEU A 36 3.07 -14.16 -7.44
N HIS A 37 2.41 -13.24 -6.73
CA HIS A 37 2.43 -13.24 -5.27
C HIS A 37 1.32 -14.07 -4.63
N LYS A 38 0.43 -14.70 -5.42
CA LYS A 38 -0.75 -15.43 -4.93
C LYS A 38 -1.60 -14.58 -3.96
N LYS A 39 -1.72 -13.28 -4.26
CA LYS A 39 -2.48 -12.30 -3.47
C LYS A 39 -3.55 -11.69 -4.33
N LYS A 40 -4.77 -11.55 -3.82
CA LYS A 40 -5.84 -10.87 -4.55
C LYS A 40 -5.62 -9.36 -4.49
N ILE A 41 -5.20 -8.78 -5.62
CA ILE A 41 -5.00 -7.33 -5.77
C ILE A 41 -5.98 -6.87 -6.85
N TYR A 42 -6.83 -5.92 -6.51
CA TYR A 42 -7.78 -5.32 -7.45
C TYR A 42 -7.50 -3.83 -7.60
N VAL A 43 -7.93 -3.25 -8.71
CA VAL A 43 -7.77 -1.81 -8.95
C VAL A 43 -8.76 -1.04 -8.06
N VAL A 44 -8.27 0.00 -7.40
CA VAL A 44 -9.07 0.92 -6.60
C VAL A 44 -9.04 2.32 -7.19
N HIS A 45 -10.09 3.11 -6.91
CA HIS A 45 -10.20 4.50 -7.36
C HIS A 45 -9.47 5.50 -6.44
N SER A 46 -8.79 5.02 -5.40
CA SER A 46 -7.94 5.85 -4.55
C SER A 46 -6.76 6.42 -5.36
N LYS A 47 -6.36 7.64 -5.02
CA LYS A 47 -5.17 8.28 -5.59
C LYS A 47 -3.96 8.22 -4.66
N ASP A 48 -4.09 7.61 -3.49
CA ASP A 48 -3.08 7.69 -2.42
C ASP A 48 -1.75 7.05 -2.82
N CYS A 49 -1.79 6.00 -3.66
CA CYS A 49 -0.59 5.36 -4.17
C CYS A 49 0.22 6.21 -5.18
N PHE A 50 -0.35 7.29 -5.73
CA PHE A 50 0.37 8.19 -6.63
C PHE A 50 1.14 9.28 -5.88
N PHE A 51 0.75 9.59 -4.65
CA PHE A 51 1.35 10.67 -3.86
C PHE A 51 2.49 10.20 -2.94
N LYS A 52 2.80 8.90 -2.91
CA LYS A 52 3.87 8.35 -2.06
C LYS A 52 5.29 8.79 -2.44
N GLU A 53 5.50 9.35 -3.63
CA GLU A 53 6.80 9.90 -4.08
C GLU A 53 7.03 11.35 -3.59
N THR A 54 6.00 12.06 -3.12
CA THR A 54 6.14 13.38 -2.49
C THR A 54 5.77 13.28 -1.02
N GLY A 55 6.67 12.70 -0.21
CA GLY A 55 6.53 12.72 1.24
C GLY A 55 5.37 11.88 1.76
N SER A 56 5.51 10.55 1.69
CA SER A 56 4.86 9.67 2.65
C SER A 56 5.37 10.00 4.06
N THR A 57 4.73 10.95 4.74
CA THR A 57 4.75 11.03 6.21
C THR A 57 4.06 9.83 6.85
N ALA A 58 3.71 8.77 6.12
CA ALA A 58 3.34 7.47 6.71
C ALA A 58 4.54 6.73 7.36
N GLN A 59 5.74 7.32 7.35
CA GLN A 59 6.79 6.96 8.33
C GLN A 59 6.69 7.74 9.66
N LEU A 60 5.82 8.76 9.77
CA LEU A 60 5.57 9.53 10.99
C LEU A 60 4.38 9.00 11.82
N GLU A 61 3.57 8.07 11.29
CA GLU A 61 2.49 7.42 12.06
C GLU A 61 2.97 6.19 12.86
N ARG A 62 4.30 6.00 13.01
CA ARG A 62 4.87 5.02 13.94
C ARG A 62 5.28 5.62 15.30
N SER A 63 4.88 6.87 15.56
CA SER A 63 5.23 7.57 16.81
C SER A 63 4.03 7.95 17.68
N VAL A 64 2.81 7.52 17.34
CA VAL A 64 1.59 7.91 18.10
C VAL A 64 0.99 6.80 18.98
N GLU A 65 1.46 5.56 18.92
CA GLU A 65 0.85 4.44 19.68
C GLU A 65 1.73 3.78 20.74
N ASP A 66 2.91 4.33 21.08
CA ASP A 66 3.75 3.80 22.17
C ASP A 66 4.32 4.91 23.05
N ARG A 67 3.49 5.51 23.92
CA ARG A 67 3.89 5.94 25.27
C ARG A 67 2.73 6.38 26.14
N GLU A 68 2.22 5.39 26.87
CA GLU A 68 1.82 5.46 28.27
C GLU A 68 0.59 6.29 28.63
N GLY A 69 -0.53 5.58 28.78
CA GLY A 69 -1.29 5.77 30.00
C GLY A 69 -0.42 5.37 31.20
N GLU A 70 -0.19 6.30 32.11
CA GLU A 70 -0.12 6.04 33.55
C GLU A 70 -0.63 7.33 34.24
N VAL A 71 -1.91 7.29 34.64
CA VAL A 71 -2.43 8.19 35.66
C VAL A 71 -1.63 7.96 36.94
N LYS A 72 -0.89 8.98 37.40
CA LYS A 72 -0.56 9.14 38.83
C LYS A 72 -0.92 10.53 39.30
N ASP A 73 -2.05 10.52 39.98
CA ASP A 73 -2.57 11.49 40.93
C ASP A 73 -1.53 11.90 41.99
N SER A 74 -1.75 13.08 42.58
CA SER A 74 -1.20 13.64 43.84
C SER A 74 0.33 13.79 43.94
N THR A 75 0.89 14.94 44.34
CA THR A 75 0.74 15.50 45.70
C THR A 75 1.29 16.94 45.73
N SER A 76 0.60 17.82 46.45
CA SER A 76 1.12 19.10 46.92
C SER A 76 2.35 18.94 47.82
N ALA A 77 3.29 19.89 47.75
CA ALA A 77 4.04 20.40 48.90
C ALA A 77 4.62 21.76 48.55
#